data_AF-A0A0Q0XD06-F1
#
_entry.id   AF-A0A0Q0XD06-F1
#
_cell.length_a   1.000
_cell.length_b   1.000
_cell.length_c   1.000
_cell.angle_alpha   90.00
_cell.angle_beta   90.00
_cell.angle_gamma   90.00
#
_symmetry.space_group_name_H-M   'P 1'
#
loop_
_entity.id
_entity.type
_entity.pdbx_description
1 polymer ?
#
loop_
_entity_poly.entity_id
_entity_poly.type
_entity_poly.pdbx_seq_one_letter_code
_entity_poly.pdbx_strand_id
1 'polypeptide(L)'
;MKLDKKQAIARRNQELGGAVLGVNNCHLATLNTNKNIWWFDIPLVRLAIGQYEWVHLLLHTPSTDELLHLKVTTAFLREKREGMVVRATHKRTPTMSLELSADKDSYLQDVRPAGTGVNFAQFLQK
;
A
#
# COMPACT_ATOMS: atom_id res chain seq x y z
N MET A 1 15.84 12.14 -7.70
CA MET A 1 16.07 10.75 -8.18
C MET A 1 14.84 9.93 -7.84
N LYS A 2 14.35 9.03 -8.71
CA LYS A 2 13.20 8.19 -8.39
C LYS A 2 13.64 7.08 -7.42
N LEU A 3 13.09 7.04 -6.22
CA LEU A 3 13.37 5.99 -5.25
C LEU A 3 12.82 4.67 -5.76
N ASP A 4 13.68 3.67 -5.96
CA ASP A 4 13.23 2.33 -6.36
C ASP A 4 12.76 1.50 -5.15
N LYS A 5 12.08 0.38 -5.42
CA LYS A 5 11.52 -0.48 -4.38
C LYS A 5 12.58 -1.06 -3.43
N LYS A 6 13.75 -1.46 -3.95
CA LYS A 6 14.81 -2.04 -3.13
C LYS A 6 15.43 -0.97 -2.23
N GLN A 7 15.63 0.24 -2.75
CA GLN A 7 16.12 1.40 -2.00
C GLN A 7 15.13 1.80 -0.91
N ALA A 8 13.83 1.88 -1.21
CA ALA A 8 12.79 2.20 -0.23
C ALA A 8 12.74 1.16 0.91
N ILE A 9 12.80 -0.13 0.57
CA ILE A 9 12.85 -1.23 1.55
C ILE A 9 14.11 -1.11 2.42
N ALA A 10 15.28 -0.88 1.81
CA ALA A 10 16.53 -0.77 2.55
C ALA A 10 16.51 0.41 3.53
N ARG A 11 16.09 1.59 3.06
CA ARG A 11 15.91 2.79 3.89
C ARG A 11 14.99 2.50 5.07
N ARG A 12 13.80 1.94 4.82
CA ARG A 12 12.83 1.71 5.91
C ARG A 12 13.26 0.60 6.87
N ASN A 13 13.94 -0.44 6.40
CA ASN A 13 14.52 -1.45 7.30
C ASN A 13 15.62 -0.89 8.21
N GLN A 14 16.43 0.04 7.71
CA GLN A 14 17.42 0.74 8.52
C GLN A 14 16.76 1.53 9.65
N GLU A 15 15.67 2.25 9.35
CA GLU A 15 14.88 3.00 10.34
C GLU A 15 14.20 2.07 11.37
N LEU A 16 13.77 0.88 10.95
CA LEU A 16 13.16 -0.13 11.84
C LEU A 16 14.18 -0.94 12.67
N GLY A 17 15.49 -0.74 12.46
CA GLY A 17 16.55 -1.46 13.17
C GLY A 17 16.66 -2.94 12.79
N GLY A 18 16.11 -3.36 11.64
CA GLY A 18 16.14 -4.77 11.22
C GLY A 18 15.50 -5.05 9.86
N ALA A 19 15.77 -6.25 9.32
CA ALA A 19 15.28 -6.68 8.00
C ALA A 19 13.83 -7.21 8.06
N VAL A 20 12.87 -6.33 8.32
CA VAL A 20 11.42 -6.67 8.43
C VAL A 20 10.74 -6.68 7.06
N LEU A 21 11.10 -5.74 6.20
CA LEU A 21 10.54 -5.55 4.86
C LEU A 21 11.33 -6.32 3.82
N GLY A 22 10.62 -6.98 2.92
CA GLY A 22 11.17 -7.71 1.78
C GLY A 22 10.36 -7.48 0.51
N VAL A 23 10.92 -7.90 -0.63
CA VAL A 23 10.31 -7.68 -1.95
C VAL A 23 8.92 -8.33 -2.07
N ASN A 24 8.67 -9.39 -1.30
CA ASN A 24 7.48 -10.22 -1.35
C ASN A 24 6.32 -9.76 -0.46
N ASN A 25 6.61 -9.08 0.67
CA ASN A 25 5.60 -8.58 1.61
C ASN A 25 5.41 -7.06 1.53
N CYS A 26 6.23 -6.36 0.74
CA CYS A 26 6.19 -4.91 0.60
C CYS A 26 5.74 -4.49 -0.80
N HIS A 27 4.98 -3.40 -0.90
CA HIS A 27 4.65 -2.68 -2.12
C HIS A 27 5.16 -1.24 -2.01
N LEU A 28 5.56 -0.64 -3.14
CA LEU A 28 5.98 0.76 -3.21
C LEU A 28 5.09 1.49 -4.20
N ALA A 29 4.61 2.67 -3.82
CA ALA A 29 3.97 3.62 -4.70
C ALA A 29 4.64 4.98 -4.57
N THR A 30 4.80 5.66 -5.70
CA THR A 30 5.22 7.06 -5.77
C THR A 30 3.99 7.94 -5.88
N LEU A 31 3.96 9.07 -5.17
CA LEU A 31 2.86 10.03 -5.24
C LEU A 31 2.63 10.46 -6.70
N ASN A 32 1.39 10.31 -7.17
CA ASN A 32 0.93 10.91 -8.42
C ASN A 32 0.33 12.28 -8.10
N THR A 33 1.08 13.34 -8.40
CA THR A 33 0.70 14.72 -8.10
C THR A 33 -0.52 15.22 -8.88
N ASN A 34 -0.83 14.62 -10.05
CA ASN A 34 -1.98 15.05 -10.86
C ASN A 34 -3.31 14.61 -10.23
N LYS A 35 -3.30 13.51 -9.49
CA LYS A 35 -4.47 12.96 -8.80
C LYS A 35 -4.38 13.07 -7.27
N ASN A 36 -3.23 13.52 -6.77
CA ASN A 36 -2.84 13.54 -5.36
C ASN A 36 -3.06 12.20 -4.63
N ILE A 37 -2.60 11.09 -5.22
CA ILE A 37 -2.76 9.73 -4.67
C ILE A 37 -1.49 8.90 -4.76
N TRP A 38 -1.38 7.90 -3.87
CA TRP A 38 -0.52 6.73 -4.05
C TRP A 38 -1.35 5.54 -4.52
N TRP A 39 -1.02 4.99 -5.69
CA TRP A 39 -1.73 3.87 -6.27
C TRP A 39 -0.99 2.55 -6.04
N PHE A 40 -1.69 1.56 -5.49
CA PHE A 40 -1.22 0.19 -5.34
C PHE A 40 -2.08 -0.81 -6.11
N ASP A 41 -1.44 -1.84 -6.65
CA ASP A 41 -2.07 -3.10 -7.04
C ASP A 41 -1.46 -4.24 -6.24
N ILE A 42 -2.25 -4.82 -5.34
CA ILE A 42 -1.83 -5.89 -4.43
C ILE A 42 -2.39 -7.21 -4.96
N PRO A 43 -1.55 -8.17 -5.41
CA PRO A 43 -2.03 -9.47 -5.86
C PRO A 43 -2.79 -10.19 -4.75
N LEU A 44 -4.01 -10.68 -5.04
CA LEU A 44 -4.83 -11.35 -4.03
C LEU A 44 -4.16 -12.61 -3.45
N VAL A 45 -3.26 -13.23 -4.21
CA VAL A 45 -2.43 -14.36 -3.73
C VAL A 45 -1.56 -13.99 -2.52
N ARG A 46 -1.17 -12.71 -2.38
CA ARG A 46 -0.41 -12.20 -1.22
C ARG A 46 -1.29 -12.03 0.01
N LEU A 47 -2.61 -12.01 -0.17
CA LEU A 47 -3.61 -11.87 0.90
C LEU A 47 -4.16 -13.23 1.35
N ALA A 48 -3.71 -14.34 0.76
CA ALA A 48 -4.18 -15.66 1.15
C ALA A 48 -3.81 -16.01 2.60
N ILE A 49 -4.68 -16.79 3.26
CA ILE A 49 -4.47 -17.26 4.63
C ILE A 49 -3.19 -18.13 4.67
N GLY A 50 -2.36 -17.94 5.70
CA GLY A 50 -1.14 -18.71 5.91
C GLY A 50 0.08 -18.27 5.10
N GLN A 51 -0.01 -17.23 4.26
CA GLN A 51 1.13 -16.67 3.51
C GLN A 51 1.89 -15.60 4.32
N TYR A 52 1.26 -14.45 4.52
CA TYR A 52 1.83 -13.31 5.25
C TYR A 52 0.78 -12.77 6.21
N GLU A 53 1.19 -12.44 7.43
CA GLU A 53 0.32 -11.76 8.38
C GLU A 53 0.08 -10.30 7.98
N TRP A 54 1.11 -9.65 7.41
CA TRP A 54 1.09 -8.24 7.04
C TRP A 54 1.44 -8.01 5.57
N VAL A 55 0.84 -6.97 5.01
CA VAL A 55 1.29 -6.31 3.79
C VAL A 55 1.81 -4.93 4.16
N HIS A 56 3.00 -4.61 3.66
CA HIS A 56 3.65 -3.34 3.88
C HIS A 56 3.47 -2.45 2.66
N LEU A 57 2.89 -1.26 2.84
CA LEU A 57 2.75 -0.26 1.79
C LEU A 57 3.72 0.87 2.07
N LEU A 58 4.66 1.10 1.17
CA LEU A 58 5.57 2.23 1.20
C LEU A 58 5.06 3.30 0.24
N LEU A 59 4.86 4.52 0.75
CA LEU A 59 4.32 5.64 0.02
C LEU A 59 5.41 6.72 -0.05
N HIS A 60 5.98 6.92 -1.23
CA HIS A 60 7.07 7.88 -1.44
C HIS A 60 6.51 9.19 -2.01
N THR A 61 6.90 10.32 -1.43
CA THR A 61 6.64 11.67 -1.91
C THR A 61 7.93 12.28 -2.45
N PRO A 62 8.15 12.33 -3.78
CA PRO A 62 9.44 12.75 -4.34
C PRO A 62 9.84 14.19 -4.03
N SER A 63 8.87 15.09 -3.85
CA SER A 63 9.12 16.52 -3.60
C SER A 63 9.72 16.79 -2.22
N THR A 64 9.37 15.98 -1.22
CA THR A 64 9.83 16.09 0.17
C THR A 64 10.81 14.99 0.56
N ASP A 65 11.01 14.02 -0.32
CA ASP A 65 11.69 12.75 -0.05
C ASP A 65 11.15 12.00 1.19
N GLU A 66 9.86 12.20 1.48
CA GLU A 66 9.17 11.48 2.55
C GLU A 66 8.85 10.05 2.10
N LEU A 67 9.04 9.10 3.01
CA LEU A 67 8.70 7.69 2.80
C LEU A 67 7.82 7.21 3.96
N LEU A 68 6.51 7.20 3.75
CA LEU A 68 5.56 6.67 4.72
C LEU A 68 5.51 5.16 4.64
N HIS A 69 5.17 4.53 5.77
CA HIS A 69 5.04 3.09 5.88
C HIS A 69 3.71 2.73 6.54
N LEU A 70 2.85 2.02 5.82
CA LEU A 70 1.65 1.39 6.37
C LEU A 70 1.91 -0.11 6.58
N LYS A 71 1.66 -0.61 7.78
CA LYS A 71 1.69 -2.04 8.09
C LYS A 71 0.26 -2.54 8.26
N VAL A 72 -0.31 -3.07 7.17
CA VAL A 72 -1.71 -3.48 7.12
C VAL A 72 -1.82 -4.99 7.31
N THR A 73 -2.73 -5.47 8.15
CA THR A 73 -2.95 -6.91 8.30
C THR A 73 -3.62 -7.47 7.05
N THR A 74 -3.20 -8.66 6.60
CA THR A 74 -3.88 -9.33 5.48
C THR A 74 -5.32 -9.70 5.83
N ALA A 75 -5.60 -9.92 7.12
CA ALA A 75 -6.95 -10.14 7.64
C ALA A 75 -7.88 -8.94 7.40
N PHE A 76 -7.41 -7.73 7.71
CA PHE A 76 -8.18 -6.51 7.45
C PHE A 76 -8.52 -6.34 5.97
N LEU A 77 -7.53 -6.54 5.08
CA LEU A 77 -7.75 -6.45 3.64
C LEU A 77 -8.74 -7.51 3.14
N ARG A 78 -8.68 -8.74 3.68
CA ARG A 78 -9.67 -9.79 3.36
C ARG A 78 -11.08 -9.41 3.83
N GLU A 79 -11.21 -8.89 5.04
CA GLU A 79 -12.49 -8.47 5.62
C GLU A 79 -13.12 -7.32 4.80
N LYS A 80 -12.31 -6.32 4.41
CA LYS A 80 -12.79 -5.18 3.63
C LYS A 80 -12.92 -5.46 2.13
N ARG A 81 -12.62 -6.67 1.66
CA ARG A 81 -12.54 -7.00 0.22
C ARG A 81 -13.79 -6.64 -0.56
N GLU A 82 -14.99 -6.88 -0.02
CA GLU A 82 -16.25 -6.55 -0.71
C GLU A 82 -16.42 -5.05 -0.95
N GLY A 83 -15.86 -4.22 -0.08
CA GLY A 83 -15.87 -2.76 -0.18
C GLY A 83 -14.67 -2.17 -0.93
N MET A 84 -13.87 -3.00 -1.60
CA MET A 84 -12.64 -2.60 -2.28
C MET A 84 -12.66 -3.01 -3.76
N VAL A 85 -11.95 -2.24 -4.59
CA VAL A 85 -11.96 -2.52 -6.03
C VAL A 85 -10.97 -3.63 -6.38
N VAL A 86 -11.49 -4.74 -6.91
CA VAL A 86 -10.68 -5.83 -7.48
C VAL A 86 -10.60 -5.68 -9.00
N ARG A 87 -9.38 -5.69 -9.53
CA ARG A 87 -9.10 -5.60 -10.97
C ARG A 87 -8.54 -6.90 -11.51
N ALA A 88 -8.53 -7.00 -12.85
CA ALA A 88 -7.94 -8.12 -13.57
C ALA A 88 -8.48 -9.49 -13.13
N THR A 89 -9.78 -9.56 -12.82
CA THR A 89 -10.47 -10.78 -12.36
C THR A 89 -10.44 -11.92 -13.37
N HIS A 90 -10.27 -11.60 -14.66
CA HIS A 90 -10.09 -12.56 -15.76
C HIS A 90 -8.64 -13.06 -15.92
N LYS A 91 -7.66 -12.49 -15.19
CA LYS A 91 -6.25 -12.88 -15.26
C LYS A 91 -5.90 -13.86 -14.15
N ARG A 92 -4.81 -14.61 -14.33
CA ARG A 92 -4.27 -15.56 -13.34
C ARG A 92 -3.97 -14.92 -11.97
N THR A 93 -3.69 -13.61 -11.93
CA THR A 93 -3.36 -12.87 -10.70
C THR A 93 -4.24 -11.62 -10.57
N PRO A 94 -5.48 -11.76 -10.06
CA PRO A 94 -6.31 -10.60 -9.74
C PRO A 94 -5.63 -9.76 -8.66
N THR A 95 -5.85 -8.44 -8.72
CA THR A 95 -5.26 -7.48 -7.78
C THR A 95 -6.35 -6.69 -7.06
N MET A 96 -6.16 -6.47 -5.76
CA MET A 96 -6.85 -5.43 -5.03
C MET A 96 -6.17 -4.09 -5.35
N SER A 97 -6.94 -3.16 -5.90
CA SER A 97 -6.45 -1.87 -6.37
C SER A 97 -6.82 -0.77 -5.37
N LEU A 98 -5.83 -0.04 -4.88
CA LEU A 98 -6.00 1.04 -3.90
C LEU A 98 -5.57 2.37 -4.49
N GLU A 99 -6.34 3.42 -4.28
CA GLU A 99 -5.90 4.80 -4.53
C GLU A 99 -5.94 5.54 -3.19
N LEU A 100 -4.81 5.59 -2.49
CA LEU A 100 -4.72 6.25 -1.19
C LEU A 100 -4.50 7.74 -1.38
N SER A 101 -5.42 8.55 -0.87
CA SER A 101 -5.39 10.01 -1.00
C SER A 101 -4.27 10.65 -0.17
N ALA A 102 -3.65 11.68 -0.76
CA ALA A 102 -2.74 12.60 -0.09
C ALA A 102 -3.42 13.94 0.25
N ASP A 103 -4.72 14.08 0.01
CA ASP A 103 -5.49 15.27 0.40
C ASP A 103 -5.67 15.31 1.91
N LYS A 104 -5.67 16.51 2.48
CA LYS A 104 -5.78 16.71 3.93
C LYS A 104 -7.05 16.11 4.54
N ASP A 105 -8.18 16.25 3.85
CA ASP A 105 -9.49 15.86 4.37
C ASP A 105 -9.78 14.34 4.21
N SER A 106 -9.00 13.64 3.38
CA SER A 106 -9.15 12.21 3.10
C SER A 106 -7.80 11.47 3.19
N TYR A 107 -6.87 11.98 3.99
CA TYR A 107 -5.49 11.50 4.02
C TYR A 107 -5.43 9.99 4.34
N LEU A 108 -4.78 9.24 3.45
CA LEU A 108 -4.65 7.76 3.48
C LEU A 108 -5.99 7.01 3.40
N GLN A 109 -7.05 7.65 2.95
CA GLN A 109 -8.31 7.00 2.59
C GLN A 109 -8.24 6.44 1.17
N ASP A 110 -8.79 5.25 0.95
CA ASP A 110 -8.98 4.71 -0.40
C ASP A 110 -10.11 5.46 -1.11
N VAL A 111 -9.76 6.21 -2.16
CA VAL A 111 -10.68 7.07 -2.93
C VAL A 111 -11.10 6.46 -4.27
N ARG A 112 -10.95 5.14 -4.43
CA ARG A 112 -11.45 4.44 -5.63
C ARG A 112 -12.95 4.70 -5.80
N PRO A 113 -13.44 5.10 -6.99
CA PRO A 113 -14.85 5.49 -7.18
C PRO A 113 -15.90 4.43 -6.85
N ALA A 114 -15.54 3.15 -6.92
CA ALA A 114 -16.41 2.02 -6.58
C ALA A 114 -16.01 1.36 -5.24
N GLY A 115 -15.11 1.98 -4.49
CA GLY A 115 -14.73 1.57 -3.14
C GLY A 115 -15.62 2.20 -2.08
N THR A 116 -15.47 1.72 -0.85
CA THR A 116 -16.26 2.17 0.32
C THR A 116 -15.57 3.26 1.16
N GLY A 117 -14.46 3.81 0.68
CA GLY A 117 -13.74 4.86 1.43
C GLY A 117 -12.96 4.32 2.63
N VAL A 118 -12.35 3.14 2.52
CA VAL A 118 -11.63 2.51 3.63
C VAL A 118 -10.45 3.38 4.07
N ASN A 119 -10.38 3.71 5.36
CA ASN A 119 -9.31 4.54 5.93
C ASN A 119 -8.11 3.68 6.38
N PHE A 120 -6.91 4.01 5.89
CA PHE A 120 -5.67 3.32 6.21
C PHE A 120 -4.74 4.05 7.19
N ALA A 121 -5.08 5.27 7.63
CA ALA A 121 -4.24 6.08 8.52
C ALA A 121 -3.89 5.37 9.84
N GLN A 122 -4.80 4.52 10.34
CA GLN A 122 -4.58 3.70 11.54
C GLN A 122 -3.41 2.69 11.41
N PHE A 123 -2.96 2.38 10.19
CA PHE A 123 -1.85 1.45 9.94
C PHE A 123 -0.49 2.15 9.79
N LEU A 124 -0.45 3.47 9.89
CA LEU A 124 0.77 4.25 9.76
C LEU A 124 1.77 3.88 10.87
N GLN A 125 2.96 3.47 10.45
CA GLN A 125 4.07 3.12 11.33
C GLN A 125 4.92 4.35 11.60
N LYS A 126 5.13 4.65 12.88
CA LYS A 126 6.07 5.67 13.34
C LYS A 126 7.52 5.27 13.06
#